data_AF-A0A7W5TR83-F1
#
_entry.id   AF-A0A7W5TR83-F1
#
_cell.length_a   1.000
_cell.length_b   1.000
_cell.length_c   1.000
_cell.angle_alpha   90.00
_cell.angle_beta   90.00
_cell.angle_gamma   90.00
#
_symmetry.space_group_name_H-M   'P 1'
#
loop_
_entity.id
_entity.type
_entity.pdbx_description
1 polymer ?
#
loop_
_entity_poly.entity_id
_entity_poly.type
_entity_poly.pdbx_seq_one_letter_code
_entity_poly.pdbx_strand_id
1 'polypeptide(L)'
;SSKQLDRETDAKFVGYFGAVGEGLLALGAIIATTAGFQTLANWESVYESFSSGGVNIFVEGGGAIMNQGLGLPEGLSATILATMAVLFAATTMDTGIRLKRYVVQEIGGLAGFKLGTITSTVIAVVIALALTFSQGADGSGGLLIWPLFGTTNQLMAALTLTIVSIMLIRKGRPFLVALVPAAFVLLVSASAAIVQLGDFFSQGEWLLLSLDVIIIIASFWVMVEAIIAMSKAFRSEKEPEDDLLLTADEKLPLK
;
A
#
# COMPACT_ATOMS: atom_id res chain seq x y z
N SER A 1 -11.87 9.85 14.18
CA SER A 1 -11.73 10.58 12.90
C SER A 1 -10.25 10.67 12.61
N SER A 2 -9.78 10.31 11.41
CA SER A 2 -8.40 10.53 10.93
C SER A 2 -8.11 12.01 10.70
N LYS A 3 -8.53 12.85 11.65
CA LYS A 3 -8.37 14.30 11.58
C LYS A 3 -6.92 14.59 11.90
N GLN A 4 -6.38 15.51 11.11
CA GLN A 4 -5.05 16.08 11.23
C GLN A 4 -4.63 16.19 12.69
N LEU A 5 -3.39 15.82 12.97
CA LEU A 5 -2.80 15.98 14.29
C LEU A 5 -2.46 17.46 14.48
N ASP A 6 -2.80 18.01 15.64
CA ASP A 6 -2.48 19.40 15.94
C ASP A 6 -0.99 19.55 16.27
N ARG A 7 -0.37 18.52 16.87
CA ARG A 7 1.06 18.49 17.24
C ARG A 7 1.71 17.15 16.91
N GLU A 8 3.03 17.13 16.73
CA GLU A 8 3.80 15.90 16.48
C GLU A 8 3.66 14.88 17.61
N THR A 9 3.53 15.34 18.86
CA THR A 9 3.30 14.50 20.06
C THR A 9 1.92 13.85 20.10
N ASP A 10 0.94 14.35 19.33
CA ASP A 10 -0.38 13.73 19.19
C ASP A 10 -0.33 12.49 18.27
N ALA A 11 0.79 12.32 17.53
CA ALA A 11 1.01 11.15 16.71
C ALA A 11 1.01 9.91 17.60
N LYS A 12 0.04 9.04 17.36
CA LYS A 12 0.04 7.73 17.99
C LYS A 12 1.26 6.97 17.50
N PHE A 13 1.90 6.26 18.42
CA PHE A 13 3.00 5.37 18.10
C PHE A 13 2.59 4.42 16.97
N VAL A 14 3.16 4.64 15.79
CA VAL A 14 3.11 3.69 14.68
C VAL A 14 4.27 2.75 14.95
N GLY A 15 3.97 1.52 15.33
CA GLY A 15 4.98 0.56 15.78
C GLY A 15 6.11 0.42 14.76
N TYR A 16 7.33 0.83 15.16
CA TYR A 16 8.55 0.81 14.35
C TYR A 16 8.96 -0.61 13.89
N PHE A 17 8.20 -1.64 14.28
CA PHE A 17 8.36 -3.04 13.87
C PHE A 17 7.30 -3.51 12.87
N GLY A 18 6.22 -2.77 12.63
CA GLY A 18 5.16 -3.18 11.68
C GLY A 18 5.69 -3.28 10.26
N ALA A 19 6.29 -2.18 9.77
CA ALA A 19 6.91 -2.13 8.44
C ALA A 19 8.11 -3.09 8.30
N VAL A 20 8.91 -3.25 9.36
CA VAL A 20 10.01 -4.22 9.37
C VAL A 20 9.49 -5.66 9.34
N GLY A 21 8.43 -5.96 10.08
CA GLY A 21 7.77 -7.27 10.08
C GLY A 21 7.16 -7.62 8.73
N GLU A 22 6.47 -6.66 8.08
CA GLU A 22 5.98 -6.82 6.71
C GLU A 22 7.14 -7.00 5.71
N GLY A 23 8.24 -6.28 5.88
CA GLY A 23 9.45 -6.46 5.07
C GLY A 23 10.11 -7.83 5.26
N LEU A 24 10.15 -8.36 6.48
CA LEU A 24 10.64 -9.70 6.78
C LEU A 24 9.72 -10.78 6.20
N LEU A 25 8.40 -10.58 6.25
CA LEU A 25 7.44 -11.47 5.59
C LEU A 25 7.65 -11.46 4.07
N ALA A 26 7.85 -10.30 3.47
CA ALA A 26 8.13 -10.17 2.04
C ALA A 26 9.45 -10.88 1.65
N LEU A 27 10.51 -10.70 2.44
CA LEU A 27 11.77 -11.42 2.26
C LEU A 27 11.58 -12.94 2.37
N GLY A 28 10.85 -13.40 3.40
CA GLY A 28 10.52 -14.81 3.60
C GLY A 28 9.71 -15.39 2.45
N ALA A 29 8.76 -14.62 1.91
CA ALA A 29 8.00 -15.00 0.72
C ALA A 29 8.89 -15.17 -0.51
N ILE A 30 9.79 -14.22 -0.77
CA ILE A 30 10.77 -14.32 -1.87
C ILE A 30 11.61 -15.58 -1.72
N ILE A 31 12.16 -15.84 -0.53
CA ILE A 31 12.98 -17.03 -0.28
C ILE A 31 12.15 -18.31 -0.50
N ALA A 32 10.94 -18.38 0.04
CA ALA A 32 10.06 -19.53 -0.12
C ALA A 32 9.72 -19.81 -1.59
N THR A 33 9.42 -18.77 -2.38
CA THR A 33 9.04 -18.92 -3.80
C THR A 33 10.23 -19.05 -4.75
N THR A 34 11.46 -18.90 -4.29
CA THR A 34 12.68 -19.02 -5.11
C THR A 34 13.57 -20.15 -4.63
N ALA A 35 14.20 -19.97 -3.48
CA ALA A 35 15.14 -20.92 -2.89
C ALA A 35 14.46 -22.10 -2.17
N GLY A 36 13.14 -22.08 -2.01
CA GLY A 36 12.38 -23.22 -1.46
C GLY A 36 12.34 -24.44 -2.39
N PHE A 37 12.69 -24.25 -3.66
CA PHE A 37 12.78 -25.32 -4.65
C PHE A 37 14.22 -25.81 -4.73
N GLN A 38 14.41 -27.12 -4.53
CA GLN A 38 15.74 -27.75 -4.39
C GLN A 38 16.63 -27.61 -5.63
N THR A 39 16.04 -27.47 -6.81
CA THR A 39 16.77 -27.38 -8.08
C THR A 39 16.17 -26.29 -8.95
N LEU A 40 16.99 -25.75 -9.86
CA LEU A 40 16.53 -24.78 -10.86
C LEU A 40 15.42 -25.38 -11.73
N ALA A 41 15.53 -26.66 -12.11
CA ALA A 41 14.52 -27.33 -12.92
C ALA A 41 13.15 -27.41 -12.22
N ASN A 42 13.12 -27.66 -10.90
CA ASN A 42 11.88 -27.67 -10.13
C ASN A 42 11.27 -26.27 -10.06
N TRP A 43 12.10 -25.25 -9.89
CA TRP A 43 11.63 -23.87 -9.87
C TRP A 43 11.08 -23.43 -11.24
N GLU A 44 11.79 -23.75 -12.34
CA GLU A 44 11.36 -23.46 -13.71
C GLU A 44 10.05 -24.19 -14.08
N SER A 45 9.77 -25.35 -13.47
CA SER A 45 8.50 -26.06 -13.69
C SER A 45 7.28 -25.38 -13.04
N VAL A 46 7.50 -24.51 -12.05
CA VAL A 46 6.41 -23.79 -11.35
C VAL A 46 6.36 -22.30 -11.68
N TYR A 47 7.44 -21.74 -12.22
CA TYR A 47 7.54 -20.33 -12.63
C TYR A 47 7.41 -20.19 -14.14
N GLU A 48 6.21 -19.91 -14.63
CA GLU A 48 5.94 -19.69 -16.06
C GLU A 48 6.05 -18.20 -16.46
N SER A 49 5.58 -17.30 -15.60
CA SER A 49 5.57 -15.84 -15.79
C SER A 49 5.44 -15.09 -14.46
N PHE A 50 5.63 -13.77 -14.49
CA PHE A 50 5.57 -12.91 -13.30
C PHE A 50 4.20 -12.91 -12.60
N SER A 51 3.13 -13.27 -13.30
CA SER A 51 1.77 -13.44 -12.75
C SER A 51 1.39 -14.90 -12.49
N SER A 52 2.25 -15.85 -12.88
CA SER A 52 2.05 -17.26 -12.59
C SER A 52 2.59 -17.56 -11.20
N GLY A 53 1.85 -18.37 -10.45
CA GLY A 53 2.22 -18.68 -9.08
C GLY A 53 1.53 -17.78 -8.07
N GLY A 54 0.98 -18.42 -7.05
CA GLY A 54 0.27 -17.75 -5.97
C GLY A 54 0.62 -18.38 -4.64
N VAL A 55 -0.37 -18.40 -3.74
CA VAL A 55 -0.21 -18.96 -2.38
C VAL A 55 0.31 -20.40 -2.40
N ASN A 56 -0.05 -21.20 -3.41
CA ASN A 56 0.40 -22.59 -3.49
C ASN A 56 1.93 -22.74 -3.60
N ILE A 57 2.59 -21.94 -4.44
CA ILE A 57 4.06 -21.96 -4.59
C ILE A 57 4.73 -21.54 -3.28
N PHE A 58 4.16 -20.55 -2.61
CA PHE A 58 4.64 -20.09 -1.31
C PHE A 58 4.54 -21.19 -0.24
N VAL A 59 3.42 -21.92 -0.22
CA VAL A 59 3.20 -23.03 0.73
C VAL A 59 4.11 -24.22 0.42
N GLU A 60 4.29 -24.56 -0.84
CA GLU A 60 5.13 -25.68 -1.27
C GLU A 60 6.62 -25.41 -0.99
N GLY A 61 7.15 -24.29 -1.50
CA GLY A 61 8.56 -23.94 -1.31
C GLY A 61 8.89 -23.60 0.15
N GLY A 62 8.01 -22.88 0.85
CA GLY A 62 8.16 -22.62 2.29
C GLY A 62 8.04 -23.91 3.12
N GLY A 63 7.16 -24.82 2.72
CA GLY A 63 6.97 -26.12 3.34
C GLY A 63 8.21 -27.00 3.21
N ALA A 64 8.85 -27.01 2.04
CA ALA A 64 10.12 -27.70 1.80
C ALA A 64 11.24 -27.18 2.69
N ILE A 65 11.36 -25.85 2.86
CA ILE A 65 12.34 -25.23 3.77
C ILE A 65 12.11 -25.67 5.21
N MET A 66 10.86 -25.68 5.69
CA MET A 66 10.58 -26.09 7.07
C MET A 66 10.76 -27.58 7.29
N ASN A 67 10.42 -28.40 6.30
CA ASN A 67 10.64 -29.84 6.37
C ASN A 67 12.13 -30.19 6.40
N GLN A 68 12.92 -29.65 5.47
CA GLN A 68 14.33 -30.00 5.32
C GLN A 68 15.24 -29.24 6.28
N GLY A 69 14.90 -28.00 6.61
CA GLY A 69 15.67 -27.16 7.52
C GLY A 69 15.38 -27.42 9.00
N LEU A 70 14.11 -27.62 9.37
CA LEU A 70 13.70 -27.79 10.77
C LEU A 70 13.27 -29.22 11.13
N GLY A 71 13.16 -30.13 10.15
CA GLY A 71 12.74 -31.52 10.36
C GLY A 71 11.23 -31.68 10.62
N LEU A 72 10.42 -30.65 10.32
CA LEU A 72 8.97 -30.72 10.53
C LEU A 72 8.29 -31.62 9.50
N PRO A 73 7.30 -32.44 9.87
CA PRO A 73 6.55 -33.25 8.90
C PRO A 73 5.93 -32.39 7.81
N GLU A 74 5.96 -32.86 6.56
CA GLU A 74 5.48 -32.12 5.38
C GLU A 74 4.07 -31.54 5.55
N GLY A 75 3.12 -32.36 6.04
CA GLY A 75 1.75 -31.91 6.29
C GLY A 75 1.64 -30.80 7.33
N LEU A 76 2.49 -30.83 8.37
CA LEU A 76 2.53 -29.76 9.38
C LEU A 76 3.13 -28.48 8.78
N SER A 77 4.22 -28.61 8.02
CA SER A 77 4.86 -27.49 7.34
C SER A 77 3.90 -26.77 6.39
N ALA A 78 3.21 -27.52 5.51
CA ALA A 78 2.22 -26.98 4.60
C ALA A 78 1.07 -26.28 5.36
N THR A 79 0.58 -26.88 6.45
CA THR A 79 -0.50 -26.29 7.26
C THR A 79 -0.09 -24.96 7.87
N ILE A 80 1.14 -24.84 8.40
CA ILE A 80 1.65 -23.60 8.98
C ILE A 80 1.74 -22.50 7.92
N LEU A 81 2.34 -22.78 6.75
CA LEU A 81 2.49 -21.78 5.69
C LEU A 81 1.13 -21.36 5.12
N ALA A 82 0.21 -22.31 4.92
CA ALA A 82 -1.13 -22.02 4.43
C ALA A 82 -1.91 -21.15 5.43
N THR A 83 -1.82 -21.49 6.73
CA THR A 83 -2.43 -20.69 7.80
C THR A 83 -1.86 -19.27 7.82
N MET A 84 -0.54 -19.12 7.66
CA MET A 84 0.09 -17.81 7.61
C MET A 84 -0.42 -16.97 6.42
N ALA A 85 -0.53 -17.56 5.23
CA ALA A 85 -1.08 -16.88 4.06
C ALA A 85 -2.55 -16.47 4.26
N VAL A 86 -3.38 -17.35 4.81
CA VAL A 86 -4.80 -17.07 5.09
C VAL A 86 -4.94 -15.97 6.15
N LEU A 87 -4.15 -16.01 7.22
CA LEU A 87 -4.19 -14.97 8.28
C LEU A 87 -3.70 -13.62 7.77
N PHE A 88 -2.68 -13.60 6.91
CA PHE A 88 -2.22 -12.38 6.25
C PHE A 88 -3.32 -11.77 5.37
N ALA A 89 -3.97 -12.59 4.54
CA ALA A 89 -5.09 -12.16 3.71
C ALA A 89 -6.27 -11.66 4.55
N ALA A 90 -6.63 -12.36 5.64
CA ALA A 90 -7.71 -11.97 6.53
C ALA A 90 -7.44 -10.63 7.25
N THR A 91 -6.22 -10.43 7.75
CA THR A 91 -5.81 -9.18 8.43
C THR A 91 -5.81 -8.00 7.47
N THR A 92 -5.33 -8.23 6.24
CA THR A 92 -5.37 -7.23 5.16
C THR A 92 -6.81 -6.89 4.78
N MET A 93 -7.69 -7.89 4.70
CA MET A 93 -9.10 -7.69 4.38
C MET A 93 -9.84 -6.91 5.48
N ASP A 94 -9.64 -7.24 6.76
CA ASP A 94 -10.23 -6.48 7.88
C ASP A 94 -9.83 -5.00 7.82
N THR A 95 -8.53 -4.74 7.64
CA THR A 95 -8.01 -3.38 7.51
C THR A 95 -8.56 -2.70 6.26
N GLY A 96 -8.65 -3.39 5.13
CA GLY A 96 -9.16 -2.87 3.87
C GLY A 96 -10.64 -2.47 3.95
N ILE A 97 -11.49 -3.32 4.52
CA ILE A 97 -12.92 -3.00 4.72
C ILE A 97 -13.09 -1.83 5.70
N ARG A 98 -12.27 -1.79 6.75
CA ARG A 98 -12.25 -0.66 7.69
C ARG A 98 -11.89 0.66 7.02
N LEU A 99 -10.89 0.67 6.15
CA LEU A 99 -10.49 1.88 5.40
C LEU A 99 -11.55 2.29 4.39
N LYS A 100 -12.11 1.34 3.62
CA LYS A 100 -13.22 1.61 2.68
C LYS A 100 -14.43 2.20 3.39
N ARG A 101 -14.75 1.71 4.59
CA ARG A 101 -15.80 2.29 5.42
C ARG A 101 -15.55 3.76 5.73
N TYR A 102 -14.32 4.15 6.07
CA TYR A 102 -14.00 5.56 6.31
C TYR A 102 -14.17 6.42 5.06
N VAL A 103 -13.76 5.91 3.89
CA VAL A 103 -13.99 6.58 2.60
C VAL A 103 -15.49 6.77 2.34
N VAL A 104 -16.32 5.75 2.57
CA VAL A 104 -17.78 5.85 2.42
C VAL A 104 -18.37 6.89 3.37
N GLN A 105 -17.91 6.93 4.63
CA GLN A 105 -18.35 7.93 5.61
C GLN A 105 -17.95 9.35 5.20
N GLU A 106 -16.76 9.53 4.64
CA GLU A 106 -16.27 10.81 4.15
C GLU A 106 -17.05 11.32 2.95
N ILE A 107 -17.31 10.45 1.97
CA ILE A 107 -18.18 10.76 0.81
C ILE A 107 -19.58 11.19 1.29
N GLY A 108 -20.15 10.46 2.24
CA GLY A 108 -21.46 10.84 2.82
C GLY A 108 -21.41 12.21 3.49
N GLY A 109 -20.35 12.48 4.26
CA GLY A 109 -20.14 13.77 4.91
C GLY A 109 -20.04 14.94 3.92
N LEU A 110 -19.32 14.76 2.82
CA LEU A 110 -19.22 15.75 1.73
C LEU A 110 -20.55 15.95 1.00
N ALA A 111 -21.36 14.91 0.88
CA ALA A 111 -22.69 14.97 0.28
C ALA A 111 -23.80 15.45 1.25
N GLY A 112 -23.45 15.81 2.49
CA GLY A 112 -24.35 16.41 3.46
C GLY A 112 -25.14 15.43 4.34
N PHE A 113 -24.83 14.13 4.31
CA PHE A 113 -25.50 13.11 5.14
C PHE A 113 -24.53 12.29 5.98
N LYS A 114 -24.93 11.95 7.21
CA LYS A 114 -24.11 11.12 8.11
C LYS A 114 -24.44 9.65 7.92
N LEU A 115 -23.53 8.89 7.31
CA LEU A 115 -23.67 7.44 7.25
C LEU A 115 -23.20 6.78 8.55
N GLY A 116 -24.06 5.95 9.14
CA GLY A 116 -23.74 5.15 10.32
C GLY A 116 -22.70 4.07 10.02
N THR A 117 -21.98 3.63 11.05
CA THR A 117 -20.90 2.64 10.92
C THR A 117 -21.35 1.35 10.22
N ILE A 118 -22.53 0.82 10.58
CA ILE A 118 -23.06 -0.42 10.00
C ILE A 118 -23.35 -0.22 8.51
N THR A 119 -24.07 0.84 8.15
CA THR A 119 -24.43 1.16 6.76
C THR A 119 -23.17 1.32 5.90
N SER A 120 -22.17 2.08 6.37
CA SER A 120 -20.92 2.27 5.64
C SER A 120 -20.12 0.98 5.49
N THR A 121 -20.12 0.09 6.50
CA THR A 121 -19.49 -1.23 6.39
C THR A 121 -20.22 -2.08 5.34
N VAL A 122 -21.56 -2.13 5.38
CA VAL A 122 -22.35 -2.91 4.42
C VAL A 122 -22.10 -2.42 3.00
N ILE A 123 -22.09 -1.10 2.77
CA ILE A 123 -21.75 -0.52 1.46
C ILE A 123 -20.35 -0.95 1.02
N ALA A 124 -19.35 -0.83 1.90
CA ALA A 124 -17.97 -1.21 1.59
C ALA A 124 -17.83 -2.70 1.25
N VAL A 125 -18.52 -3.58 2.00
CA VAL A 125 -18.53 -5.03 1.76
C VAL A 125 -19.24 -5.38 0.46
N VAL A 126 -20.41 -4.78 0.20
CA VAL A 126 -21.17 -5.02 -1.03
C VAL A 126 -20.36 -4.61 -2.26
N ILE A 127 -19.73 -3.43 -2.24
CA ILE A 127 -18.86 -2.98 -3.34
C ILE A 127 -17.67 -3.93 -3.51
N ALA A 128 -17.04 -4.37 -2.40
CA ALA A 128 -15.93 -5.31 -2.47
C ALA A 128 -16.35 -6.65 -3.09
N LEU A 129 -17.46 -7.24 -2.64
CA LEU A 129 -17.99 -8.49 -3.18
C LEU A 129 -18.41 -8.36 -4.64
N ALA A 130 -19.06 -7.26 -5.01
CA ALA A 130 -19.46 -7.00 -6.39
C ALA A 130 -18.25 -6.95 -7.34
N LEU A 131 -17.15 -6.34 -6.91
CA LEU A 131 -15.90 -6.32 -7.67
C LEU A 131 -15.21 -7.68 -7.69
N THR A 132 -15.17 -8.40 -6.56
CA THR A 132 -14.57 -9.74 -6.49
C THR A 132 -15.25 -10.71 -7.45
N PHE A 133 -16.58 -10.67 -7.52
CA PHE A 133 -17.37 -11.59 -8.35
C PHE A 133 -17.79 -11.00 -9.71
N SER A 134 -17.22 -9.88 -10.14
CA SER A 134 -17.62 -9.23 -11.40
C SER A 134 -17.30 -10.07 -12.64
N GLN A 135 -16.25 -10.91 -12.56
CA GLN A 135 -15.78 -11.75 -13.67
C GLN A 135 -16.21 -13.22 -13.55
N GLY A 136 -16.95 -13.59 -12.49
CA GLY A 136 -17.36 -14.98 -12.25
C GLY A 136 -17.39 -15.34 -10.77
N ALA A 137 -17.87 -16.56 -10.48
CA ALA A 137 -17.97 -17.09 -9.12
C ALA A 137 -16.61 -17.53 -8.53
N ASP A 138 -15.55 -17.52 -9.33
CA ASP A 138 -14.18 -17.89 -8.94
C ASP A 138 -13.44 -16.78 -8.17
N GLY A 139 -14.03 -15.58 -8.08
CA GLY A 139 -13.44 -14.45 -7.36
C GLY A 139 -12.31 -13.74 -8.10
N SER A 140 -12.15 -14.01 -9.40
CA SER A 140 -11.07 -13.48 -10.23
C SER A 140 -11.21 -11.97 -10.53
N GLY A 141 -12.36 -11.35 -10.25
CA GLY A 141 -12.60 -9.93 -10.56
C GLY A 141 -11.65 -8.97 -9.84
N GLY A 142 -11.12 -9.36 -8.68
CA GLY A 142 -10.07 -8.59 -8.00
C GLY A 142 -8.74 -8.53 -8.78
N LEU A 143 -8.42 -9.56 -9.57
CA LEU A 143 -7.21 -9.61 -10.38
C LEU A 143 -7.27 -8.63 -11.56
N LEU A 144 -8.49 -8.31 -12.03
CA LEU A 144 -8.70 -7.38 -13.13
C LEU A 144 -8.18 -5.98 -12.80
N ILE A 145 -8.44 -5.48 -11.59
CA ILE A 145 -7.99 -4.15 -11.14
C ILE A 145 -6.55 -4.14 -10.58
N TRP A 146 -5.90 -5.29 -10.49
CA TRP A 146 -4.55 -5.43 -9.96
C TRP A 146 -3.51 -4.50 -10.63
N PRO A 147 -3.53 -4.30 -11.97
CA PRO A 147 -2.57 -3.40 -12.60
C PRO A 147 -2.72 -1.94 -12.12
N LEU A 148 -3.94 -1.48 -11.83
CA LEU A 148 -4.23 -0.13 -11.30
C LEU A 148 -3.83 0.02 -9.82
N PHE A 149 -3.85 -1.08 -9.07
CA PHE A 149 -3.38 -1.08 -7.68
C PHE A 149 -1.90 -0.69 -7.59
N GLY A 150 -1.08 -1.18 -8.53
CA GLY A 150 0.33 -0.82 -8.62
C GLY A 150 0.54 0.68 -8.79
N THR A 151 -0.09 1.29 -9.80
CA THR A 151 0.07 2.72 -10.11
C THR A 151 -0.46 3.61 -8.98
N THR A 152 -1.65 3.31 -8.44
CA THR A 152 -2.24 4.08 -7.33
C THR A 152 -1.40 4.06 -6.05
N ASN A 153 -0.83 2.89 -5.69
CA ASN A 153 0.05 2.80 -4.52
C ASN A 153 1.30 3.65 -4.66
N GLN A 154 1.90 3.66 -5.85
CA GLN A 154 3.10 4.44 -6.08
C GLN A 154 2.83 5.95 -6.03
N LEU A 155 1.65 6.39 -6.50
CA LEU A 155 1.23 7.79 -6.34
C LEU A 155 1.07 8.18 -4.87
N MET A 156 0.50 7.30 -4.03
CA MET A 156 0.40 7.53 -2.59
C MET A 156 1.79 7.58 -1.92
N ALA A 157 2.71 6.70 -2.34
CA ALA A 157 4.10 6.72 -1.88
C ALA A 157 4.80 8.03 -2.27
N ALA A 158 4.65 8.49 -3.52
CA ALA A 158 5.20 9.75 -4.00
C ALA A 158 4.63 10.95 -3.24
N LEU A 159 3.31 10.98 -2.97
CA LEU A 159 2.67 12.02 -2.16
C LEU A 159 3.24 12.02 -0.73
N THR A 160 3.38 10.86 -0.11
CA THR A 160 3.90 10.73 1.25
C THR A 160 5.34 11.24 1.33
N LEU A 161 6.21 10.82 0.41
CA LEU A 161 7.60 11.28 0.35
C LEU A 161 7.70 12.78 0.04
N THR A 162 6.76 13.32 -0.76
CA THR A 162 6.65 14.77 -0.99
C THR A 162 6.30 15.52 0.29
N ILE A 163 5.33 15.02 1.07
CA ILE A 163 4.96 15.62 2.36
C ILE A 163 6.16 15.60 3.31
N VAL A 164 6.87 14.46 3.40
CA VAL A 164 8.09 14.35 4.20
C VAL A 164 9.16 15.35 3.71
N SER A 165 9.32 15.52 2.40
CA SER A 165 10.24 16.51 1.83
C SER A 165 9.87 17.94 2.25
N ILE A 166 8.58 18.29 2.20
CA ILE A 166 8.06 19.59 2.64
C ILE A 166 8.33 19.81 4.13
N MET A 167 8.10 18.80 4.97
CA MET A 167 8.40 18.87 6.40
C MET A 167 9.89 19.11 6.65
N LEU A 168 10.77 18.38 5.94
CA LEU A 168 12.22 18.56 6.06
C LEU A 168 12.66 19.95 5.60
N ILE A 169 12.06 20.49 4.53
CA ILE A 169 12.31 21.87 4.07
C ILE A 169 11.95 22.88 5.16
N ARG A 170 10.75 22.77 5.74
CA ARG A 170 10.26 23.68 6.80
C ARG A 170 11.12 23.61 8.05
N LYS A 171 11.59 22.42 8.44
CA LYS A 171 12.54 22.22 9.55
C LYS A 171 14.01 22.54 9.19
N GLY A 172 14.29 22.96 7.95
CA GLY A 172 15.65 23.27 7.50
C GLY A 172 16.62 22.09 7.45
N ARG A 173 16.10 20.85 7.36
CA ARG A 173 16.86 19.59 7.35
C ARG A 173 17.14 19.12 5.89
N PRO A 174 18.07 18.16 5.69
CA PRO A 174 18.37 17.63 4.35
C PRO A 174 17.13 16.98 3.71
N PHE A 175 16.45 17.70 2.81
CA PHE A 175 15.19 17.24 2.20
C PHE A 175 15.38 16.35 0.97
N LEU A 176 16.56 16.40 0.34
CA LEU A 176 16.86 15.64 -0.88
C LEU A 176 16.75 14.13 -0.68
N VAL A 177 16.96 13.64 0.54
CA VAL A 177 16.83 12.22 0.89
C VAL A 177 15.40 11.68 0.68
N ALA A 178 14.39 12.53 0.82
CA ALA A 178 12.99 12.19 0.55
C ALA A 178 12.57 12.65 -0.85
N LEU A 179 13.07 13.80 -1.31
CA LEU A 179 12.66 14.40 -2.58
C LEU A 179 13.13 13.60 -3.80
N VAL A 180 14.37 13.10 -3.79
CA VAL A 180 14.90 12.34 -4.93
C VAL A 180 14.09 11.04 -5.14
N PRO A 181 13.83 10.21 -4.10
CA PRO A 181 12.91 9.09 -4.24
C PRO A 181 11.49 9.50 -4.65
N ALA A 182 10.95 10.59 -4.09
CA ALA A 182 9.61 11.09 -4.44
C ALA A 182 9.50 11.39 -5.94
N ALA A 183 10.45 12.16 -6.47
CA ALA A 183 10.48 12.56 -7.87
C ALA A 183 10.65 11.35 -8.79
N PHE A 184 11.54 10.42 -8.44
CA PHE A 184 11.74 9.19 -9.20
C PHE A 184 10.45 8.36 -9.28
N VAL A 185 9.82 8.06 -8.13
CA VAL A 185 8.60 7.26 -8.08
C VAL A 185 7.46 7.95 -8.83
N LEU A 186 7.30 9.28 -8.67
CA LEU A 186 6.26 10.04 -9.35
C LEU A 186 6.42 10.00 -10.88
N LEU A 187 7.63 10.24 -11.39
CA LEU A 187 7.90 10.26 -12.83
C LEU A 187 7.74 8.87 -13.47
N VAL A 188 8.26 7.83 -12.82
CA VAL A 188 8.14 6.45 -13.30
C VAL A 188 6.67 6.03 -13.30
N SER A 189 5.92 6.34 -12.24
CA SER A 189 4.52 5.95 -12.13
C SER A 189 3.61 6.69 -13.11
N ALA A 190 3.83 7.99 -13.30
CA ALA A 190 3.10 8.77 -14.30
C ALA A 190 3.39 8.25 -15.72
N SER A 191 4.65 7.91 -16.01
CA SER A 191 5.03 7.33 -17.31
C SER A 191 4.40 5.95 -17.50
N ALA A 192 4.41 5.10 -16.46
CA ALA A 192 3.80 3.78 -16.50
C ALA A 192 2.28 3.83 -16.70
N ALA A 193 1.59 4.77 -16.04
CA ALA A 193 0.16 4.98 -16.23
C ALA A 193 -0.17 5.39 -17.68
N ILE A 194 0.63 6.26 -18.30
CA ILE A 194 0.42 6.63 -19.71
C ILE A 194 0.58 5.43 -20.66
N VAL A 195 1.58 4.56 -20.41
CA VAL A 195 1.76 3.33 -21.20
C VAL A 195 0.57 2.38 -21.00
N GLN A 196 0.19 2.16 -19.74
CA GLN A 196 -0.93 1.30 -19.34
C GLN A 196 -2.27 1.76 -19.94
N LEU A 197 -2.49 3.07 -20.07
CA LEU A 197 -3.65 3.63 -20.75
C LEU A 197 -3.76 3.16 -22.21
N GLY A 198 -2.63 3.15 -22.93
CA GLY A 198 -2.55 2.66 -24.30
C GLY A 198 -2.84 1.16 -24.40
N ASP A 199 -2.33 0.38 -23.45
CA ASP A 199 -2.59 -1.05 -23.37
C ASP A 199 -4.09 -1.33 -23.16
N PHE A 200 -4.73 -0.67 -22.20
CA PHE A 200 -6.17 -0.83 -21.96
C PHE A 200 -7.03 -0.40 -23.13
N PHE A 201 -6.64 0.67 -23.85
CA PHE A 201 -7.33 1.09 -25.06
C PHE A 201 -7.23 0.04 -26.17
N SER A 202 -6.04 -0.53 -26.37
CA SER A 202 -5.82 -1.57 -27.38
C SER A 202 -6.56 -2.88 -27.07
N GLN A 203 -6.71 -3.21 -25.78
CA GLN A 203 -7.36 -4.42 -25.30
C GLN A 203 -8.89 -4.29 -25.18
N GLY A 204 -9.43 -3.07 -25.31
CA GLY A 204 -10.87 -2.81 -25.19
C GLY A 204 -11.39 -2.86 -23.75
N GLU A 205 -10.50 -2.72 -22.76
CA GLU A 205 -10.82 -2.79 -21.33
C GLU A 205 -11.35 -1.45 -20.81
N TRP A 206 -12.56 -1.08 -21.24
CA TRP A 206 -13.13 0.26 -21.01
C TRP A 206 -13.26 0.66 -19.55
N LEU A 207 -13.54 -0.29 -18.65
CA LEU A 207 -13.62 -0.01 -17.21
C LEU A 207 -12.24 0.39 -16.67
N LEU A 208 -11.21 -0.41 -16.95
CA LEU A 208 -9.84 -0.15 -16.53
C LEU A 208 -9.30 1.14 -17.12
N LEU A 209 -9.56 1.36 -18.42
CA LEU A 209 -9.22 2.61 -19.10
C LEU A 209 -9.84 3.82 -18.39
N SER A 210 -11.13 3.77 -18.05
CA SER A 210 -11.80 4.89 -17.39
C SER A 210 -11.22 5.20 -16.01
N LEU A 211 -10.88 4.16 -15.24
CA LEU A 211 -10.24 4.30 -13.94
C LEU A 211 -8.81 4.83 -14.06
N ASP A 212 -8.06 4.37 -15.05
CA ASP A 212 -6.68 4.82 -15.30
C ASP A 212 -6.64 6.29 -15.72
N VAL A 213 -7.58 6.76 -16.55
CA VAL A 213 -7.73 8.19 -16.88
C VAL A 213 -7.91 9.03 -15.61
N ILE A 214 -8.74 8.57 -14.67
CA ILE A 214 -8.94 9.26 -13.38
C ILE A 214 -7.63 9.29 -12.58
N ILE A 215 -6.90 8.19 -12.55
CA ILE A 215 -5.60 8.07 -11.85
C ILE A 215 -4.56 9.01 -12.47
N ILE A 216 -4.50 9.09 -13.80
CA ILE A 216 -3.61 9.99 -14.52
C ILE A 216 -3.94 11.44 -14.18
N ILE A 217 -5.21 11.85 -14.25
CA ILE A 217 -5.64 13.20 -13.87
C ILE A 217 -5.26 13.51 -12.41
N ALA A 218 -5.53 12.59 -11.49
CA ALA A 218 -5.17 12.73 -10.09
C ALA A 218 -3.65 12.84 -9.89
N SER A 219 -2.84 12.08 -10.63
CA SER A 219 -1.38 12.13 -10.55
C SER A 219 -0.82 13.49 -10.98
N PHE A 220 -1.33 14.05 -12.08
CA PHE A 220 -0.96 15.38 -12.55
C PHE A 220 -1.39 16.45 -11.55
N TRP A 221 -2.60 16.33 -10.99
CA TRP A 221 -3.07 17.23 -9.93
C TRP A 221 -2.12 17.20 -8.73
N VAL A 222 -1.82 16.01 -8.21
CA VAL A 222 -0.93 15.83 -7.06
C VAL A 222 0.46 16.41 -7.35
N MET A 223 0.99 16.21 -8.56
CA MET A 223 2.26 16.78 -8.97
C MET A 223 2.25 18.32 -8.94
N VAL A 224 1.18 18.94 -9.43
CA VAL A 224 1.04 20.41 -9.38
C VAL A 224 0.96 20.91 -7.94
N GLU A 225 0.11 20.30 -7.11
CA GLU A 225 -0.02 20.65 -5.69
C GLU A 225 1.29 20.45 -4.91
N ALA A 226 2.02 19.37 -5.20
CA ALA A 226 3.33 19.09 -4.64
C ALA A 226 4.33 20.23 -4.94
N ILE A 227 4.41 20.66 -6.20
CA ILE A 227 5.30 21.75 -6.63
C ILE A 227 4.92 23.07 -5.97
N ILE A 228 3.64 23.40 -5.91
CA ILE A 228 3.13 24.62 -5.28
C ILE A 228 3.44 24.61 -3.77
N ALA A 229 3.10 23.53 -3.08
CA ALA A 229 3.32 23.38 -1.65
C ALA A 229 4.80 23.42 -1.29
N MET A 230 5.66 22.78 -2.10
CA MET A 230 7.11 22.81 -1.93
C MET A 230 7.70 24.19 -2.17
N SER A 231 7.25 24.89 -3.22
CA SER A 231 7.66 26.27 -3.50
C SER A 231 7.27 27.22 -2.35
N LYS A 232 6.10 27.00 -1.75
CA LYS A 232 5.66 27.73 -0.56
C LYS A 232 6.52 27.41 0.65
N ALA A 233 6.88 26.14 0.86
CA ALA A 233 7.73 25.69 1.96
C ALA A 233 9.15 26.27 1.88
N PHE A 234 9.71 26.45 0.68
CA PHE A 234 10.99 27.11 0.49
C PHE A 234 10.96 28.62 0.79
N ARG A 235 9.78 29.25 0.66
CA ARG A 235 9.59 30.68 0.92
C ARG A 235 9.17 30.98 2.35
N SER A 236 8.62 30.00 3.07
CA SER A 236 8.22 30.17 4.47
C SER A 236 9.43 30.28 5.39
N GLU A 237 9.26 31.02 6.48
CA GLU A 237 10.22 31.02 7.57
C GLU A 237 10.36 29.60 8.13
N LYS A 238 11.59 29.24 8.52
CA LYS A 238 11.86 27.90 9.05
C LYS A 238 11.17 27.75 10.39
N GLU A 239 10.55 26.60 10.60
CA GLU A 239 9.92 26.30 11.88
C GLU A 239 10.99 26.18 12.97
N PRO A 240 10.75 26.75 14.16
CA PRO A 240 11.63 26.50 15.29
C PRO A 240 11.62 25.01 15.64
N GLU A 241 12.71 24.50 16.22
CA GLU A 241 12.70 23.13 16.73
C GLU A 241 11.62 22.97 17.80
N ASP A 242 10.90 21.85 17.79
CA ASP A 242 9.76 21.59 18.67
C ASP A 242 10.13 21.75 20.17
N ASP A 243 11.39 21.47 20.52
CA ASP A 243 11.95 21.64 21.87
C ASP A 243 12.00 23.11 22.36
N LEU A 244 11.94 24.08 21.45
CA LEU A 244 11.89 25.52 21.73
C LEU A 244 10.47 26.07 21.82
N LEU A 245 9.47 25.32 21.32
CA LEU A 245 8.06 25.70 21.29
C LEU A 245 7.25 25.11 22.46
N LEU A 246 7.74 24.03 23.06
CA LEU A 246 7.03 23.34 24.15
C LEU A 246 7.44 23.90 25.52
N THR A 247 6.44 24.34 26.28
CA THR A 247 6.60 24.61 27.72
C THR A 247 6.97 23.32 28.48
N ALA A 248 7.57 23.43 29.66
CA ALA A 248 8.01 22.26 30.44
C ALA A 248 6.88 21.24 30.72
N ASP A 249 5.65 21.74 30.75
CA ASP A 249 4.41 21.02 31.00
C ASP A 249 3.90 20.27 29.75
N GLU A 250 4.32 20.71 28.56
CA GLU A 250 4.01 20.08 27.27
C GLU A 250 5.09 19.07 26.85
N LYS A 251 6.26 19.09 27.50
CA LYS A 251 7.30 18.08 27.35
C LYS A 251 6.91 16.84 28.17
N LEU A 252 6.72 15.70 27.52
CA LEU A 252 6.48 14.44 28.21
C LEU A 252 7.64 14.12 29.16
N PRO A 253 7.38 13.59 30.37
CA PRO A 253 8.45 13.11 31.23
C PRO A 253 9.20 12.02 30.49
N LEU A 254 10.52 12.17 30.37
CA LEU A 254 11.41 11.14 29.88
C LEU A 254 11.16 9.88 30.74
N LYS A 255 10.64 8.82 30.12
CA LYS A 255 10.53 7.50 30.76
C LYS A 255 11.88 6.80 30.73
#